data_AF-A0A8B9BIZ8-F1
#
_entry.id   AF-A0A8B9BIZ8-F1
#
_cell.length_a   1.000
_cell.length_b   1.000
_cell.length_c   1.000
_cell.angle_alpha   90.00
_cell.angle_beta   90.00
_cell.angle_gamma   90.00
#
_symmetry.space_group_name_H-M   'P 1'
#
loop_
_entity.id
_entity.type
_entity.pdbx_description
1 polymer ?
#
loop_
_entity_poly.entity_id
_entity_poly.type
_entity_poly.pdbx_seq_one_letter_code
_entity_poly.pdbx_strand_id
1 'polypeptide(L)'
;AVASTHPPPQGSRHGLGLVWTRDRSPSPMRGYLIPSPLPTRRTRTFSATVRASEGPIYKGVCKCFCRSKGHGFISPADGGPDIFVHISDIEGEYVPVAGDEVTYKVCTIPPKNEKLQAVEVVITHLAPGTKHETWSGHVISS
;
A
#
# COMPACT_ATOMS: atom_id res chain seq x y z
N ALA A 1 -41.74 39.00 53.43
CA ALA A 1 -42.53 39.01 52.18
C ALA A 1 -41.59 38.70 51.02
N VAL A 2 -42.12 38.00 50.02
CA VAL A 2 -41.46 37.26 48.94
C VAL A 2 -41.18 38.10 47.67
N ALA A 3 -40.47 37.45 46.72
CA ALA A 3 -40.22 37.75 45.29
C ALA A 3 -38.82 38.37 45.01
N SER A 4 -37.82 37.68 44.44
CA SER A 4 -37.68 36.88 43.20
C SER A 4 -37.67 37.69 41.90
N THR A 5 -36.50 37.78 41.25
CA THR A 5 -36.31 37.67 39.79
C THR A 5 -34.81 37.43 39.44
N HIS A 6 -34.58 36.54 38.48
CA HIS A 6 -33.28 35.95 38.05
C HIS A 6 -32.47 36.84 37.07
N PRO A 7 -31.16 36.61 36.90
CA PRO A 7 -30.37 37.10 35.76
C PRO A 7 -30.33 36.11 34.56
N PRO A 8 -30.21 36.57 33.29
CA PRO A 8 -29.93 35.71 32.12
C PRO A 8 -28.42 35.65 31.75
N PRO A 9 -27.99 34.71 30.88
CA PRO A 9 -26.84 33.84 31.14
C PRO A 9 -25.52 34.25 30.46
N GLN A 10 -24.41 33.83 31.07
CA GLN A 10 -23.07 33.84 30.47
C GLN A 10 -22.91 32.67 29.49
N GLY A 11 -22.35 32.97 28.31
CA GLY A 11 -22.12 32.02 27.23
C GLY A 11 -21.01 31.00 27.51
N SER A 12 -21.34 29.75 27.21
CA SER A 12 -20.60 28.80 26.36
C SER A 12 -19.07 28.77 26.45
N ARG A 13 -18.53 27.64 26.91
CA ARG A 13 -18.13 26.51 26.02
C ARG A 13 -17.57 25.36 26.85
N HIS A 14 -18.24 24.22 26.73
CA HIS A 14 -17.72 22.92 27.11
C HIS A 14 -16.56 22.52 26.20
N GLY A 15 -15.57 21.86 26.75
CA GLY A 15 -14.47 21.25 26.00
C GLY A 15 -13.66 20.34 26.88
N LEU A 16 -14.28 19.25 27.35
CA LEU A 16 -13.59 18.14 28.00
C LEU A 16 -12.49 17.63 27.06
N GLY A 17 -11.25 17.77 27.50
CA GLY A 17 -10.08 17.18 26.87
C GLY A 17 -10.09 15.66 27.05
N LEU A 18 -10.85 14.97 26.21
CA LEU A 18 -10.61 13.57 25.92
C LEU A 18 -9.59 13.52 24.79
N VAL A 19 -8.33 13.28 25.15
CA VAL A 19 -7.33 12.75 24.23
C VAL A 19 -7.90 11.45 23.67
N TRP A 20 -8.50 11.53 22.49
CA TRP A 20 -8.77 10.35 21.69
C TRP A 20 -7.41 9.94 21.12
N THR A 21 -6.68 9.07 21.83
CA THR A 21 -5.74 8.19 21.14
C THR A 21 -6.60 7.35 20.24
N ARG A 22 -6.84 7.87 19.03
CA ARG A 22 -7.53 7.22 17.94
C ARG A 22 -6.92 5.83 17.86
N ASP A 23 -7.67 4.85 18.36
CA ASP A 23 -7.36 3.44 18.25
C ASP A 23 -7.16 3.20 16.74
N ARG A 24 -5.88 3.08 16.39
CA ARG A 24 -5.36 3.39 15.06
C ARG A 24 -5.49 2.10 14.26
N SER A 25 -6.23 2.16 13.16
CA SER A 25 -6.62 1.03 12.30
C SER A 25 -5.55 -0.06 12.16
N PRO A 26 -5.91 -1.36 12.30
CA PRO A 26 -4.98 -2.51 12.31
C PRO A 26 -4.41 -2.87 10.91
N SER A 27 -4.32 -1.92 9.99
CA SER A 27 -3.86 -2.20 8.62
C SER A 27 -2.35 -2.45 8.56
N PRO A 28 -1.88 -3.54 7.95
CA PRO A 28 -0.44 -3.81 7.79
C PRO A 28 0.32 -2.78 6.93
N MET A 29 -0.41 -1.92 6.19
CA MET A 29 0.16 -0.80 5.42
C MET A 29 0.38 0.48 6.22
N ARG A 30 0.13 0.49 7.53
CA ARG A 30 0.19 1.70 8.34
C ARG A 30 1.64 2.21 8.47
N GLY A 31 1.95 3.34 7.80
CA GLY A 31 3.28 3.96 7.80
C GLY A 31 3.88 4.13 6.39
N TYR A 32 3.29 3.49 5.39
CA TYR A 32 3.75 3.58 4.01
C TYR A 32 3.16 4.79 3.26
N LEU A 33 4.03 5.57 2.61
CA LEU A 33 3.62 6.73 1.80
C LEU A 33 3.18 6.30 0.39
N ILE A 34 1.88 6.04 0.25
CA ILE A 34 1.24 5.73 -1.03
C ILE A 34 1.51 6.88 -2.05
N PRO A 35 1.98 6.60 -3.28
CA PRO A 35 2.18 7.63 -4.30
C PRO A 35 0.84 8.23 -4.74
N SER A 36 0.84 9.50 -5.15
CA SER A 36 -0.34 10.18 -5.68
C SER A 36 0.07 11.05 -6.88
N PRO A 37 -0.57 10.88 -8.05
CA PRO A 37 -1.54 9.83 -8.38
C PRO A 37 -0.93 8.42 -8.35
N LEU A 38 -1.75 7.41 -8.05
CA LEU A 38 -1.34 6.00 -8.07
C LEU A 38 -1.03 5.56 -9.51
N PRO A 39 0.23 5.28 -9.88
CA PRO A 39 0.52 4.90 -11.24
C PRO A 39 0.11 3.43 -11.43
N THR A 40 -0.69 3.19 -12.46
CA THR A 40 -1.11 1.84 -12.87
C THR A 40 -0.44 1.47 -14.19
N ARG A 41 -0.45 0.19 -14.56
CA ARG A 41 0.09 -0.28 -15.83
C ARG A 41 -0.52 0.45 -17.04
N ARG A 42 -1.82 0.76 -17.00
CA ARG A 42 -2.55 1.43 -18.09
C ARG A 42 -2.32 2.94 -18.16
N THR A 43 -1.98 3.56 -17.03
CA THR A 43 -1.78 5.02 -16.95
C THR A 43 -0.31 5.42 -17.03
N ARG A 44 0.61 4.45 -17.07
CA ARG A 44 2.05 4.69 -17.26
C ARG A 44 2.32 5.16 -18.68
N THR A 45 3.11 6.22 -18.84
CA THR A 45 3.51 6.72 -20.16
C THR A 45 4.32 5.67 -20.92
N PHE A 46 4.15 5.59 -22.25
CA PHE A 46 4.88 4.66 -23.11
C PHE A 46 6.40 4.66 -22.86
N SER A 47 7.02 5.83 -22.83
CA SER A 47 8.47 5.95 -22.62
C SER A 47 8.94 5.44 -21.25
N ALA A 48 8.12 5.57 -20.20
CA ALA A 48 8.41 5.02 -18.88
C ALA A 48 8.28 3.49 -18.87
N THR A 49 7.30 2.94 -19.59
CA THR A 49 7.15 1.49 -19.80
C THR A 49 8.35 0.92 -20.54
N VAL A 50 8.76 1.52 -21.66
CA VAL A 50 9.92 1.07 -22.46
C VAL A 50 11.19 1.06 -21.61
N ARG A 51 11.50 2.17 -20.95
CA ARG A 51 12.69 2.28 -20.08
C ARG A 51 12.70 1.25 -18.95
N ALA A 52 11.55 1.03 -18.31
CA ALA A 52 11.45 0.03 -17.25
C ALA A 52 11.64 -1.38 -17.83
N SER A 53 11.08 -1.68 -19.00
CA SER A 53 11.18 -2.99 -19.65
C SER A 53 12.60 -3.33 -20.11
N GLU A 54 13.40 -2.34 -20.50
CA GLU A 54 14.81 -2.49 -20.87
C GLU A 54 15.74 -2.50 -19.63
N GLY A 55 15.20 -2.20 -18.46
CA GLY A 55 15.93 -2.17 -17.20
C GLY A 55 16.27 -3.56 -16.65
N PRO A 56 17.20 -3.62 -15.68
CA PRO A 56 17.57 -4.88 -15.02
C PRO A 56 16.40 -5.47 -14.22
N ILE A 57 16.44 -6.78 -14.05
CA ILE A 57 15.52 -7.53 -13.18
C ILE A 57 16.12 -7.58 -11.78
N TYR A 58 15.31 -7.22 -10.79
CA TYR A 58 15.64 -7.27 -9.37
C TYR A 58 14.89 -8.40 -8.68
N LYS A 59 15.38 -8.78 -7.50
CA LYS A 59 14.73 -9.72 -6.59
C LYS A 59 14.28 -9.00 -5.32
N GLY A 60 13.23 -9.51 -4.69
CA GLY A 60 12.77 -9.02 -3.41
C GLY A 60 11.72 -9.93 -2.79
N VAL A 61 11.17 -9.48 -1.68
CA VAL A 61 10.12 -10.19 -0.93
C VAL A 61 8.90 -9.29 -0.80
N CYS A 62 7.72 -9.81 -1.07
CA CYS A 62 6.48 -9.10 -0.80
C CYS A 62 6.39 -8.80 0.71
N LYS A 63 6.41 -7.52 1.07
CA LYS A 63 6.29 -7.08 2.47
C LYS A 63 4.85 -7.12 2.92
N CYS A 64 3.99 -6.53 2.11
CA CYS A 64 2.56 -6.47 2.35
C CYS A 64 1.81 -6.24 1.05
N PHE A 65 0.61 -6.80 0.94
CA PHE A 65 -0.29 -6.54 -0.18
C PHE A 65 -1.73 -6.58 0.34
N CYS A 66 -2.58 -5.69 -0.16
CA CYS A 66 -3.98 -5.63 0.21
C CYS A 66 -4.84 -5.70 -1.05
N ARG A 67 -5.45 -6.87 -1.31
CA ARG A 67 -6.30 -7.12 -2.48
C ARG A 67 -7.38 -6.06 -2.65
N SER A 68 -8.10 -5.72 -1.56
CA SER A 68 -9.17 -4.72 -1.60
C SER A 68 -8.68 -3.31 -1.95
N LYS A 69 -7.44 -2.96 -1.59
CA LYS A 69 -6.83 -1.67 -1.95
C LYS A 69 -6.08 -1.71 -3.29
N GLY A 70 -5.80 -2.90 -3.82
CA GLY A 70 -5.12 -3.11 -5.10
C GLY A 70 -3.64 -2.74 -5.11
N HIS A 71 -2.97 -2.65 -3.95
CA HIS A 71 -1.55 -2.31 -3.90
C HIS A 71 -0.83 -2.95 -2.71
N GLY A 72 0.49 -2.83 -2.73
CA GLY A 72 1.43 -3.42 -1.77
C GLY A 72 2.79 -2.74 -1.77
N PHE A 73 3.71 -3.36 -1.05
CA PHE A 73 5.13 -3.00 -1.02
C PHE A 73 6.01 -4.24 -1.10
N ILE A 74 7.15 -4.12 -1.77
CA ILE A 74 8.19 -5.14 -1.90
C ILE A 74 9.45 -4.63 -1.19
N SER A 75 10.04 -5.45 -0.32
CA SER A 75 11.36 -5.20 0.23
C SER A 75 12.42 -5.73 -0.75
N PRO A 76 13.33 -4.90 -1.28
CA PRO A 76 14.38 -5.38 -2.19
C PRO A 76 15.32 -6.36 -1.49
N ALA A 77 15.81 -7.35 -2.22
CA ALA A 77 16.77 -8.33 -1.70
C ALA A 77 18.12 -7.68 -1.32
N ASP A 78 18.53 -6.66 -2.08
CA ASP A 78 19.76 -5.89 -1.83
C ASP A 78 19.59 -4.81 -0.73
N GLY A 79 18.43 -4.76 -0.08
CA GLY A 79 18.08 -3.75 0.91
C GLY A 79 17.64 -2.41 0.29
N GLY A 80 17.58 -1.37 1.13
CA GLY A 80 17.07 -0.05 0.74
C GLY A 80 15.57 0.14 1.00
N PRO A 81 14.96 1.20 0.44
CA PRO A 81 13.57 1.53 0.71
C PRO A 81 12.60 0.54 0.05
N ASP A 82 11.50 0.25 0.75
CA ASP A 82 10.42 -0.57 0.22
C ASP A 82 9.81 0.08 -1.04
N ILE A 83 9.58 -0.75 -2.06
CA ILE A 83 9.15 -0.31 -3.38
C ILE A 83 7.64 -0.54 -3.52
N PHE A 84 6.92 0.48 -4.00
CA PHE A 84 5.48 0.40 -4.21
C PHE A 84 5.14 -0.58 -5.35
N VAL A 85 4.09 -1.39 -5.18
CA VAL A 85 3.54 -2.24 -6.24
C VAL A 85 2.04 -2.07 -6.36
N HIS A 86 1.53 -1.98 -7.59
CA HIS A 86 0.10 -1.94 -7.89
C HIS A 86 -0.35 -3.26 -8.50
N ILE A 87 -1.59 -3.68 -8.23
CA ILE A 87 -2.18 -4.94 -8.71
C ILE A 87 -2.06 -5.13 -10.22
N SER A 88 -2.16 -4.04 -10.99
CA SER A 88 -2.07 -4.09 -12.45
C SER A 88 -0.69 -4.47 -12.99
N ASP A 89 0.34 -4.41 -12.16
CA ASP A 89 1.73 -4.72 -12.52
C ASP A 89 2.18 -6.10 -12.03
N ILE A 90 1.29 -6.84 -11.36
CA ILE A 90 1.54 -8.21 -10.93
C ILE A 90 1.06 -9.15 -12.02
N GLU A 91 1.97 -10.01 -12.45
CA GLU A 91 1.72 -11.06 -13.43
C GLU A 91 1.43 -12.39 -12.72
N GLY A 92 0.78 -13.31 -13.42
CA GLY A 92 0.40 -14.61 -12.88
C GLY A 92 -0.96 -14.63 -12.17
N GLU A 93 -1.30 -15.78 -11.60
CA GLU A 93 -2.64 -16.03 -11.06
C GLU A 93 -2.78 -15.76 -9.56
N TYR A 94 -1.68 -15.71 -8.82
CA TYR A 94 -1.68 -15.59 -7.35
C TYR A 94 -1.78 -14.14 -6.88
N VAL A 95 -2.56 -13.93 -5.83
CA VAL A 95 -2.57 -12.71 -5.03
C VAL A 95 -1.32 -12.72 -4.14
N PRO A 96 -0.44 -11.72 -4.21
CA PRO A 96 0.74 -11.72 -3.37
C PRO A 96 0.39 -11.70 -1.88
N VAL A 97 1.18 -12.46 -1.11
CA VAL A 97 1.12 -12.51 0.34
C VAL A 97 2.48 -12.14 0.91
N ALA A 98 2.49 -11.64 2.15
CA ALA A 98 3.73 -11.33 2.85
C ALA A 98 4.64 -12.57 2.92
N GLY A 99 5.89 -12.42 2.49
CA GLY A 99 6.86 -13.52 2.44
C GLY A 99 7.08 -14.11 1.04
N ASP A 100 6.25 -13.78 0.05
CA ASP A 100 6.46 -14.24 -1.33
C ASP A 100 7.75 -13.69 -1.91
N GLU A 101 8.57 -14.56 -2.50
CA GLU A 101 9.73 -14.13 -3.27
C GLU A 101 9.29 -13.71 -4.66
N VAL A 102 9.72 -12.52 -5.08
CA VAL A 102 9.31 -11.92 -6.33
C VAL A 102 10.52 -11.44 -7.14
N THR A 103 10.38 -11.49 -8.45
CA THR A 103 11.20 -10.71 -9.38
C THR A 103 10.42 -9.54 -9.92
N TYR A 104 11.08 -8.41 -10.14
CA TYR A 104 10.44 -7.20 -10.66
C TYR A 104 11.44 -6.31 -11.39
N LYS A 105 10.92 -5.39 -12.20
CA LYS A 105 11.67 -4.25 -12.72
C LYS A 105 11.25 -2.97 -12.03
N VAL A 106 12.05 -1.93 -12.16
CA VAL A 106 11.81 -0.65 -11.48
C VAL A 106 11.43 0.43 -12.49
N CYS A 107 10.39 1.20 -12.15
CA CYS A 107 9.98 2.39 -12.87
C CYS A 107 9.91 3.58 -11.90
N THR A 108 10.42 4.74 -12.31
CA THR A 108 10.26 5.98 -11.55
C THR A 108 8.86 6.55 -11.74
N ILE A 109 8.29 7.13 -10.68
CA ILE A 109 6.94 7.72 -10.73
C ILE A 109 7.03 9.21 -11.11
N PRO A 110 6.56 9.62 -12.31
CA PRO A 110 6.52 11.03 -12.72
C PRO A 110 5.48 11.83 -11.91
N PRO A 111 5.57 13.17 -11.89
CA PRO A 111 6.52 14.01 -12.63
C PRO A 111 7.88 14.17 -11.92
N LYS A 112 7.94 13.96 -10.60
CA LYS A 112 9.15 14.22 -9.80
C LYS A 112 10.21 13.12 -9.90
N ASN A 113 9.82 11.89 -10.26
CA ASN A 113 10.71 10.73 -10.36
C ASN A 113 11.45 10.38 -9.06
N GLU A 114 10.93 10.80 -7.90
CA GLU A 114 11.54 10.55 -6.58
C GLU A 114 11.15 9.19 -5.98
N LYS A 115 9.99 8.65 -6.40
CA LYS A 115 9.46 7.38 -5.90
C LYS A 115 9.62 6.28 -6.95
N LEU A 116 9.85 5.07 -6.47
CA LEU A 116 10.00 3.88 -7.29
C LEU A 116 8.73 3.02 -7.22
N GLN A 117 8.40 2.42 -8.36
CA GLN A 117 7.35 1.43 -8.50
C GLN A 117 7.92 0.16 -9.11
N ALA A 118 7.56 -0.97 -8.52
CA ALA A 118 7.82 -2.28 -9.07
C ALA A 118 6.83 -2.55 -10.21
N VAL A 119 7.35 -2.97 -11.35
CA VAL A 119 6.60 -3.30 -12.56
C VAL A 119 7.04 -4.67 -13.07
N GLU A 120 6.21 -5.31 -13.91
CA GLU A 120 6.47 -6.67 -14.42
C GLU A 120 6.77 -7.64 -13.25
N VAL A 121 5.97 -7.57 -12.19
CA VAL A 121 6.21 -8.31 -10.95
C VAL A 121 5.74 -9.75 -11.13
N VAL A 122 6.64 -10.69 -10.92
CA VAL A 122 6.38 -12.13 -11.02
C VAL A 122 6.69 -12.77 -9.68
N ILE A 123 5.75 -13.53 -9.12
CA ILE A 123 5.98 -14.35 -7.93
C ILE A 123 6.76 -15.59 -8.33
N THR A 124 7.93 -15.77 -7.72
CA THR A 124 8.88 -16.86 -8.01
C THR A 124 8.77 -18.00 -7.00
N HIS A 125 8.58 -17.68 -5.73
CA HIS A 125 8.33 -18.67 -4.68
C HIS A 125 7.21 -18.17 -3.76
N LEU A 126 6.21 -19.03 -3.56
CA LEU A 126 5.11 -18.77 -2.62
C LEU A 126 5.62 -18.90 -1.19
N ALA A 127 5.18 -17.99 -0.32
CA ALA A 127 5.51 -18.01 1.10
C ALA A 127 5.09 -19.37 1.72
N PRO A 128 6.03 -20.15 2.29
CA PRO A 128 5.72 -21.48 2.81
C PRO A 128 4.81 -21.39 4.04
N GLY A 129 3.93 -22.38 4.22
CA GLY A 129 3.03 -22.44 5.37
C GLY A 129 1.94 -21.37 5.36
N THR A 130 1.74 -20.70 4.22
CA THR A 130 0.73 -19.65 4.05
C THR A 130 -0.33 -20.09 3.06
N LYS A 131 -1.58 -19.70 3.30
CA LYS A 131 -2.67 -19.90 2.33
C LYS A 131 -2.56 -18.85 1.25
N HIS A 132 -2.51 -19.31 0.01
CA HIS A 132 -2.48 -18.49 -1.19
C HIS A 132 -3.85 -18.48 -1.83
N GLU A 133 -4.22 -17.34 -2.40
CA GLU A 133 -5.46 -17.18 -3.17
C GLU A 133 -5.10 -16.73 -4.57
N THR A 134 -5.84 -17.20 -5.57
CA THR A 134 -5.72 -16.67 -6.94
C THR A 134 -6.64 -15.47 -7.15
N TRP A 135 -6.40 -14.69 -8.20
CA TRP A 135 -7.31 -13.59 -8.58
C TRP A 135 -8.74 -14.07 -8.88
N SER A 136 -8.90 -15.33 -9.29
CA SER A 136 -10.20 -16.00 -9.49
C SER A 136 -10.86 -16.52 -8.21
N GLY A 137 -10.17 -16.46 -7.06
CA GLY A 137 -10.70 -16.86 -5.75
C GLY A 137 -10.46 -18.33 -5.38
N HIS A 138 -9.57 -19.03 -6.09
CA HIS A 138 -9.17 -20.39 -5.70
C HIS A 138 -8.13 -20.31 -4.57
N VAL A 139 -8.27 -21.14 -3.53
CA VAL A 139 -7.37 -21.15 -2.37
C VAL A 139 -6.47 -22.38 -2.40
N ILE A 140 -5.16 -22.17 -2.30
CA ILE A 140 -4.11 -23.19 -2.33
C ILE A 140 -3.31 -23.08 -1.03
N SER A 141 -2.87 -24.21 -0.47
CA SER A 141 -1.92 -24.21 0.64
C SER A 141 -0.53 -24.52 0.09
N SER A 142 0.46 -23.70 0.44
CA SER A 142 1.87 -23.89 0.06
C SER A 142 2.71 -24.37 1.22
#